data_AF-A0A920JGS2-F1
#
_entry.id   AF-A0A920JGS2-F1
#
_cell.length_a   1.000
_cell.length_b   1.000
_cell.length_c   1.000
_cell.angle_alpha   90.00
_cell.angle_beta   90.00
_cell.angle_gamma   90.00
#
_symmetry.space_group_name_H-M   'P 1'
#
loop_
_entity.id
_entity.type
_entity.pdbx_description
1 polymer ?
#
loop_
_entity_poly.entity_id
_entity_poly.type
_entity_poly.pdbx_seq_one_letter_code
_entity_poly.pdbx_strand_id
1 'polypeptide(L)'
;MARSPVDSSFLGSGALGTMPKFLQLFISATSVDGHLLDGIALDRRAYILRKRCENEIVFEHIDVATQGMGGMSKTHQGVYFPSLSSRTFVYKGMLTTPQLGDFYRDLKDPRVESALALVHSRFSTNTFPSWPLAHPYRFVAHNGEINTVQGNRNWMRAREALMQSDLLDTELESLFPICTPGASDTAAFDECLELLVLAGYPLQEAVLMMIPEPWENHESMDQSLKDFYKYQSARMEPWDGPASIIFTEAQ
;
A
#
# COMPACT_ATOMS: atom_id res chain seq x y z
N MET A 1 -14.44 14.82 8.60
CA MET A 1 -14.29 13.40 8.99
C MET A 1 -15.67 12.83 9.27
N ALA A 2 -15.99 11.66 8.72
CA ALA A 2 -17.26 10.96 8.96
C ALA A 2 -16.99 9.53 9.46
N ARG A 3 -17.92 8.97 10.23
CA ARG A 3 -17.86 7.55 10.59
C ARG A 3 -18.33 6.73 9.39
N SER A 4 -17.57 5.71 9.01
CA SER A 4 -18.00 4.80 7.93
C SER A 4 -19.17 3.93 8.42
N PRO A 5 -20.23 3.77 7.61
CA PRO A 5 -21.38 2.96 7.98
C PRO A 5 -21.04 1.47 7.85
N VAL A 6 -20.56 0.88 8.96
CA VAL A 6 -20.24 -0.54 9.05
C VAL A 6 -21.27 -1.33 9.86
N ASP A 7 -21.52 -2.59 9.47
CA ASP A 7 -22.33 -3.54 10.23
C ASP A 7 -21.48 -4.71 10.73
N SER A 8 -21.17 -4.72 12.02
CA SER A 8 -20.32 -5.75 12.62
C SER A 8 -21.09 -6.85 13.36
N SER A 9 -22.42 -6.87 13.26
CA SER A 9 -23.29 -7.75 14.07
C SER A 9 -23.06 -9.26 13.82
N PHE A 10 -22.56 -9.60 12.64
CA PHE A 10 -22.31 -10.98 12.20
C PHE A 10 -20.84 -11.39 12.22
N LEU A 11 -19.93 -10.53 12.71
CA LEU A 11 -18.51 -10.87 12.77
C LEU A 11 -18.22 -11.93 13.82
N GLY A 12 -17.31 -12.85 13.49
CA GLY A 12 -16.75 -13.78 14.46
C GLY A 12 -15.96 -13.04 15.55
N SER A 13 -15.91 -13.62 16.75
CA SER A 13 -15.28 -13.01 17.94
C SER A 13 -13.82 -12.59 17.72
N GLY A 14 -13.05 -13.36 16.94
CA GLY A 14 -11.66 -13.02 16.60
C GLY A 14 -11.53 -11.75 15.75
N ALA A 15 -12.37 -11.57 14.73
CA ALA A 15 -12.37 -10.37 13.89
C ALA A 15 -12.91 -9.16 14.66
N LEU A 16 -13.97 -9.36 15.45
CA LEU A 16 -14.57 -8.32 16.28
C LEU A 16 -13.62 -7.82 17.36
N GLY A 17 -12.87 -8.72 18.00
CA GLY A 17 -11.94 -8.40 19.09
C GLY A 17 -10.75 -7.54 18.65
N THR A 18 -10.42 -7.52 17.36
CA THR A 18 -9.36 -6.67 16.79
C THR A 18 -9.88 -5.63 15.81
N MET A 19 -11.21 -5.43 15.74
CA MET A 19 -11.84 -4.52 14.79
C MET A 19 -11.45 -3.07 15.09
N PRO A 20 -10.89 -2.34 14.11
CA PRO A 20 -10.56 -0.94 14.29
C PRO A 20 -11.82 -0.06 14.23
N LYS A 21 -11.67 1.20 14.65
CA LYS A 21 -12.67 2.23 14.36
C LYS A 21 -12.48 2.71 12.92
N PHE A 22 -13.53 2.62 12.11
CA PHE A 22 -13.52 3.06 10.72
C PHE A 22 -13.96 4.52 10.59
N LEU A 23 -13.11 5.33 9.98
CA LEU A 23 -13.32 6.76 9.81
C LEU A 23 -12.89 7.16 8.40
N GLN A 24 -13.70 8.00 7.75
CA GLN A 24 -13.42 8.56 6.43
C GLN A 24 -12.97 10.01 6.60
N LEU A 25 -11.81 10.33 6.03
CA LEU A 25 -11.29 11.69 5.94
C LEU A 25 -11.62 12.26 4.57
N PHE A 26 -12.11 13.50 4.57
CA PHE A 26 -12.32 14.28 3.35
C PHE A 26 -11.32 15.43 3.41
N ILE A 27 -10.45 15.49 2.41
CA ILE A 27 -9.34 16.44 2.35
C ILE A 27 -9.40 17.21 1.03
N SER A 28 -9.00 18.46 1.08
CA SER A 28 -8.77 19.31 -0.08
C SER A 28 -7.45 20.05 0.15
N ALA A 29 -6.69 20.27 -0.92
CA ALA A 29 -5.46 21.05 -0.87
C ALA A 29 -5.45 22.05 -2.01
N THR A 30 -4.74 23.16 -1.81
CA THR A 30 -4.50 24.19 -2.83
C THR A 30 -3.01 24.29 -3.13
N SER A 31 -2.67 24.60 -4.38
CA SER A 31 -1.31 24.96 -4.77
C SER A 31 -0.89 26.28 -4.12
N VAL A 32 0.40 26.61 -4.22
CA VAL A 32 0.95 27.90 -3.77
C VAL A 32 0.26 29.07 -4.48
N ASP A 33 -0.12 28.90 -5.74
CA ASP A 33 -0.83 29.89 -6.55
C ASP A 33 -2.35 29.92 -6.30
N GLY A 34 -2.85 29.14 -5.34
CA GLY A 34 -4.26 29.15 -4.91
C GLY A 34 -5.21 28.28 -5.75
N HIS A 35 -4.70 27.44 -6.64
CA HIS A 35 -5.52 26.49 -7.41
C HIS A 35 -5.83 25.23 -6.60
N LEU A 36 -7.07 24.74 -6.65
CA LEU A 36 -7.41 23.45 -6.05
C LEU A 36 -6.61 22.33 -6.74
N LEU A 37 -6.03 21.44 -5.92
CA LEU A 37 -5.32 20.26 -6.39
C LEU A 37 -6.30 19.12 -6.61
N ASP A 38 -6.07 18.34 -7.67
CA ASP A 38 -6.81 17.14 -8.02
C ASP A 38 -5.87 16.01 -8.46
N GLY A 39 -6.45 14.83 -8.70
CA GLY A 39 -5.75 13.65 -9.22
C GLY A 39 -4.43 13.34 -8.51
N ILE A 40 -3.38 13.11 -9.29
CA ILE A 40 -2.06 12.76 -8.75
C ILE A 40 -1.42 13.90 -7.94
N ALA A 41 -1.75 15.16 -8.22
CA ALA A 41 -1.20 16.30 -7.47
C ALA A 41 -1.78 16.34 -6.04
N LEU A 42 -3.08 16.06 -5.89
CA LEU A 42 -3.69 15.90 -4.57
C LEU A 42 -3.20 14.62 -3.88
N ASP A 43 -3.02 13.52 -4.61
CA ASP A 43 -2.53 12.26 -4.05
C ASP A 43 -1.10 12.38 -3.50
N ARG A 44 -0.21 13.16 -4.14
CA ARG A 44 1.13 13.45 -3.59
C ARG A 44 1.07 14.17 -2.25
N ARG A 45 0.16 15.14 -2.09
CA ARG A 45 -0.06 15.82 -0.80
C ARG A 45 -0.67 14.87 0.24
N ALA A 46 -1.63 14.04 -0.18
CA ALA A 46 -2.26 13.04 0.66
C ALA A 46 -1.27 11.98 1.14
N TYR A 47 -0.34 11.56 0.29
CA TYR A 47 0.73 10.62 0.61
C TYR A 47 1.63 11.13 1.75
N ILE A 48 2.08 12.39 1.66
CA ILE A 48 2.90 13.01 2.70
C ILE A 48 2.13 13.06 4.02
N LEU A 49 0.88 13.55 4.00
CA LEU A 49 0.01 13.58 5.17
C LEU A 49 -0.14 12.17 5.78
N ARG A 50 -0.40 11.17 4.95
CA ARG A 50 -0.59 9.78 5.37
C ARG A 50 0.67 9.22 6.04
N LYS A 51 1.84 9.35 5.40
CA LYS A 51 3.11 8.86 5.94
C LYS A 51 3.46 9.53 7.27
N ARG A 52 3.28 10.85 7.37
CA ARG A 52 3.46 11.58 8.64
C ARG A 52 2.52 11.08 9.73
N CYS A 53 1.23 10.92 9.42
CA CYS A 53 0.29 10.36 10.39
C CYS A 53 0.66 8.93 10.83
N GLU A 54 1.09 8.08 9.90
CA GLU A 54 1.52 6.70 10.20
C GLU A 54 2.81 6.66 11.05
N ASN A 55 3.72 7.61 10.87
CA ASN A 55 4.99 7.69 11.60
C ASN A 55 4.89 8.39 12.96
N GLU A 56 4.08 9.44 13.07
CA GLU A 56 4.04 10.34 14.23
C GLU A 56 2.92 9.98 15.23
N ILE A 57 1.83 9.33 14.79
CA ILE A 57 0.70 9.02 15.67
C ILE A 57 0.87 7.63 16.29
N VAL A 58 1.21 7.61 17.57
CA VAL A 58 1.33 6.39 18.39
C VAL A 58 0.31 6.40 19.53
N PHE A 59 -0.43 5.32 19.69
CA PHE A 59 -1.38 5.08 20.77
C PHE A 59 -0.69 4.28 21.89
N GLU A 60 -0.51 4.92 23.05
CA GLU A 60 0.23 4.36 24.20
C GLU A 60 -0.46 3.15 24.88
N HIS A 61 -1.76 2.94 24.62
CA HIS A 61 -2.56 1.88 25.23
C HIS A 61 -3.39 1.15 24.16
N ILE A 62 -2.85 0.06 23.63
CA ILE A 62 -3.62 -0.90 22.84
C ILE A 62 -3.72 -2.20 23.66
N ASP A 63 -4.91 -2.41 24.22
CA ASP A 63 -5.25 -3.56 25.09
C ASP A 63 -5.18 -4.92 24.36
N VAL A 64 -5.04 -4.91 23.03
CA VAL A 64 -5.03 -6.12 22.21
C VAL A 64 -3.78 -6.11 21.33
N ALA A 65 -2.77 -6.86 21.74
CA ALA A 65 -1.57 -7.05 20.95
C ALA A 65 -1.93 -7.65 19.57
N THR A 66 -1.94 -6.83 18.53
CA THR A 66 -1.98 -7.29 17.13
C THR A 66 -0.60 -7.87 16.77
N GLN A 67 -0.31 -9.08 17.26
CA GLN A 67 0.93 -9.82 16.98
C GLN A 67 1.00 -10.40 15.54
N GLY A 68 0.19 -9.90 14.61
CA GLY A 68 -0.09 -10.56 13.34
C GLY A 68 0.82 -10.18 12.16
N MET A 69 1.67 -9.16 12.27
CA MET A 69 2.38 -8.60 11.11
C MET A 69 3.65 -9.37 10.68
N GLY A 70 3.68 -10.69 10.88
CA GLY A 70 4.86 -11.51 10.55
C GLY A 70 5.93 -11.41 11.64
N GLY A 71 6.59 -12.55 11.91
CA GLY A 71 7.46 -12.76 13.07
C GLY A 71 8.37 -11.57 13.41
N MET A 72 8.35 -11.16 14.68
CA MET A 72 9.07 -10.02 15.27
C MET A 72 8.44 -8.62 15.16
N SER A 73 7.19 -8.49 14.74
CA SER A 73 6.58 -7.15 14.59
C SER A 73 6.12 -6.52 15.91
N LYS A 74 6.52 -5.27 16.13
CA LYS A 74 5.87 -4.34 17.06
C LYS A 74 4.40 -4.26 16.66
N THR A 75 3.50 -4.34 17.64
CA THR A 75 2.06 -4.09 17.44
C THR A 75 1.85 -2.79 16.64
N HIS A 76 0.98 -2.80 15.63
CA HIS A 76 0.61 -1.57 14.91
C HIS A 76 -0.10 -0.64 15.89
N GLN A 77 0.66 0.29 16.48
CA GLN A 77 0.19 1.15 17.57
C GLN A 77 -0.29 2.51 17.07
N GLY A 78 -0.97 2.57 15.93
CA GLY A 78 -1.30 3.86 15.35
C GLY A 78 -2.48 3.81 14.38
N VAL A 79 -2.57 4.85 13.58
CA VAL A 79 -3.54 4.93 12.49
C VAL A 79 -3.08 4.07 11.31
N TYR A 80 -4.03 3.51 10.57
CA TYR A 80 -3.76 2.77 9.33
C TYR A 80 -4.68 3.29 8.24
N PHE A 81 -4.12 3.55 7.07
CA PHE A 81 -4.86 4.07 5.93
C PHE A 81 -4.86 3.02 4.80
N PRO A 82 -5.96 2.28 4.61
CA PRO A 82 -6.10 1.37 3.46
C PRO A 82 -5.90 2.10 2.12
N SER A 83 -6.35 3.35 2.06
CA SER A 83 -6.13 4.30 0.97
C SER A 83 -6.27 5.73 1.52
N LEU A 84 -5.60 6.69 0.91
CA LEU A 84 -5.88 8.12 1.06
C LEU A 84 -5.55 8.78 -0.29
N SER A 85 -6.52 8.73 -1.19
CA SER A 85 -6.38 9.17 -2.58
C SER A 85 -7.71 9.76 -3.06
N SER A 86 -7.63 10.65 -4.03
CA SER A 86 -8.76 11.21 -4.77
C SER A 86 -9.27 10.29 -5.90
N ARG A 87 -8.50 9.25 -6.25
CA ARG A 87 -8.74 8.34 -7.37
C ARG A 87 -9.07 6.92 -6.93
N THR A 88 -8.51 6.49 -5.80
CA THR A 88 -8.63 5.11 -5.30
C THR A 88 -9.22 5.07 -3.89
N PHE A 89 -10.21 4.19 -3.69
CA PHE A 89 -10.79 3.91 -2.38
C PHE A 89 -10.76 2.40 -2.09
N VAL A 90 -10.24 2.01 -0.91
CA VAL A 90 -10.07 0.61 -0.53
C VAL A 90 -11.00 0.22 0.61
N TYR A 91 -11.93 -0.70 0.33
CA TYR A 91 -12.71 -1.43 1.33
C TYR A 91 -12.07 -2.79 1.58
N LYS A 92 -11.60 -3.04 2.81
CA LYS A 92 -10.96 -4.32 3.16
C LYS A 92 -11.07 -4.63 4.64
N GLY A 93 -11.03 -5.91 4.98
CA GLY A 93 -11.04 -6.32 6.36
C GLY A 93 -10.99 -7.81 6.56
N MET A 94 -11.17 -8.22 7.81
CA MET A 94 -11.23 -9.61 8.21
C MET A 94 -12.61 -10.21 7.95
N LEU A 95 -12.93 -10.30 6.67
CA LEU A 95 -14.25 -10.65 6.16
C LEU A 95 -14.10 -11.80 5.17
N THR A 96 -15.06 -12.72 5.18
CA THR A 96 -15.25 -13.62 4.05
C THR A 96 -15.77 -12.82 2.86
N THR A 97 -15.58 -13.32 1.63
CA THR A 97 -16.02 -12.61 0.42
C THR A 97 -17.50 -12.20 0.44
N PRO A 98 -18.46 -13.05 0.88
CA PRO A 98 -19.87 -12.64 0.98
C PRO A 98 -20.14 -11.55 2.02
N GLN A 99 -19.34 -11.50 3.10
CA GLN A 99 -19.52 -10.53 4.18
C GLN A 99 -19.13 -9.11 3.81
N LEU A 100 -18.31 -8.90 2.76
CA LEU A 100 -17.75 -7.59 2.43
C LEU A 100 -18.85 -6.53 2.18
N GLY A 101 -19.83 -6.87 1.33
CA GLY A 101 -20.92 -5.96 0.99
C GLY A 101 -21.94 -5.77 2.12
N ASP A 102 -22.10 -6.75 3.00
CA ASP A 102 -22.95 -6.62 4.18
C ASP A 102 -22.29 -5.76 5.26
N PHE A 103 -20.96 -5.86 5.38
CA PHE A 103 -20.18 -5.12 6.36
C PHE A 103 -20.08 -3.64 5.98
N TYR A 104 -19.67 -3.32 4.75
CA TYR A 104 -19.56 -1.94 4.27
C TYR A 104 -20.84 -1.53 3.54
N ARG A 105 -21.73 -0.82 4.23
CA ARG A 105 -23.03 -0.43 3.65
C ARG A 105 -22.90 0.51 2.45
N ASP A 106 -21.80 1.26 2.39
CA ASP A 106 -21.46 2.11 1.24
C ASP A 106 -21.44 1.32 -0.07
N LEU A 107 -20.98 0.06 -0.06
CA LEU A 107 -20.91 -0.79 -1.26
C LEU A 107 -22.29 -1.18 -1.83
N LYS A 108 -23.38 -0.93 -1.08
CA LYS A 108 -24.76 -1.14 -1.55
C LYS A 108 -25.42 0.16 -1.99
N ASP A 109 -24.75 1.30 -1.84
CA ASP A 109 -25.27 2.60 -2.24
C ASP A 109 -25.09 2.79 -3.75
N PRO A 110 -26.14 3.15 -4.51
CA PRO A 110 -26.05 3.32 -5.95
C PRO A 110 -25.13 4.47 -6.37
N ARG A 111 -24.73 5.37 -5.46
CA ARG A 111 -23.76 6.44 -5.74
C ARG A 111 -22.32 5.94 -5.76
N VAL A 112 -22.06 4.74 -5.25
CA VAL A 112 -20.73 4.12 -5.32
C VAL A 112 -20.57 3.44 -6.67
N GLU A 113 -20.08 4.22 -7.63
CA GLU A 113 -19.78 3.77 -8.98
C GLU A 113 -18.27 3.75 -9.21
N SER A 114 -17.79 2.81 -10.02
CA SER A 114 -16.39 2.75 -10.42
C SER A 114 -16.25 2.15 -11.81
N ALA A 115 -15.29 2.67 -12.59
CA ALA A 115 -14.91 2.09 -13.88
C ALA A 115 -14.14 0.77 -13.73
N LEU A 116 -13.49 0.57 -12.58
CA LEU A 116 -12.67 -0.60 -12.28
C LEU A 116 -12.88 -1.05 -10.83
N ALA A 117 -12.97 -2.36 -10.60
CA ALA A 117 -12.95 -2.94 -9.27
C ALA A 117 -11.86 -4.03 -9.20
N LEU A 118 -11.02 -3.96 -8.17
CA LEU A 118 -10.02 -4.97 -7.87
C LEU A 118 -10.42 -5.69 -6.58
N VAL A 119 -10.55 -7.01 -6.65
CA VAL A 119 -10.97 -7.85 -5.51
C VAL A 119 -9.91 -8.90 -5.24
N HIS A 120 -9.59 -9.10 -3.97
CA HIS A 120 -8.63 -10.12 -3.56
C HIS A 120 -9.11 -10.82 -2.29
N SER A 121 -9.17 -12.15 -2.33
CA SER A 121 -9.38 -12.99 -1.15
C SER A 121 -8.06 -13.59 -0.73
N ARG A 122 -7.63 -13.33 0.51
CA ARG A 122 -6.36 -13.81 1.04
C ARG A 122 -6.58 -15.07 1.87
N PHE A 123 -5.85 -16.14 1.57
CA PHE A 123 -5.68 -17.26 2.49
C PHE A 123 -4.45 -16.99 3.37
N SER A 124 -4.63 -16.94 4.69
CA SER A 124 -3.56 -16.63 5.64
C SER A 124 -3.19 -17.87 6.43
N THR A 125 -1.90 -18.18 6.52
CA THR A 125 -1.36 -19.18 7.45
C THR A 125 -1.21 -18.64 8.88
N ASN A 126 -1.39 -17.33 9.09
CA ASN A 126 -1.39 -16.72 10.41
C ASN A 126 -2.71 -17.00 11.15
N THR A 127 -2.61 -17.45 12.40
CA THR A 127 -3.75 -17.66 13.31
C THR A 127 -4.20 -16.38 14.01
N PHE A 128 -3.38 -15.32 14.00
CA PHE A 128 -3.71 -14.06 14.66
C PHE A 128 -4.42 -13.08 13.70
N PRO A 129 -5.60 -12.58 14.09
CA PRO A 129 -6.37 -11.65 13.28
C PRO A 129 -5.69 -10.28 13.14
N SER A 130 -5.51 -9.80 11.91
CA SER A 130 -4.99 -8.46 11.60
C SER A 130 -5.71 -7.84 10.40
N TRP A 131 -6.51 -6.81 10.67
CA TRP A 131 -7.27 -6.07 9.66
C TRP A 131 -6.38 -5.37 8.60
N PRO A 132 -5.26 -4.72 8.96
CA PRO A 132 -4.39 -4.06 7.97
C PRO A 132 -3.78 -5.00 6.92
N LEU A 133 -3.63 -6.30 7.24
CA LEU A 133 -3.05 -7.31 6.35
C LEU A 133 -4.03 -7.85 5.30
N ALA A 134 -5.30 -7.44 5.35
CA ALA A 134 -6.22 -7.73 4.27
C ALA A 134 -5.77 -7.02 2.99
N HIS A 135 -6.04 -7.63 1.85
CA HIS A 135 -5.86 -7.02 0.53
C HIS A 135 -7.17 -6.35 0.08
N PRO A 136 -7.13 -5.45 -0.93
CA PRO A 136 -5.93 -4.96 -1.62
C PRO A 136 -5.10 -3.98 -0.78
N TYR A 137 -3.89 -3.70 -1.26
CA TYR A 137 -3.08 -2.56 -0.84
C TYR A 137 -3.38 -1.35 -1.74
N ARG A 138 -2.58 -0.28 -1.70
CA ARG A 138 -2.93 0.99 -2.36
C ARG A 138 -2.83 0.91 -3.88
N PHE A 139 -1.83 0.19 -4.38
CA PHE A 139 -1.61 -0.04 -5.81
C PHE A 139 -1.76 -1.51 -6.19
N VAL A 140 -1.51 -2.44 -5.27
CA VAL A 140 -1.41 -3.87 -5.61
C VAL A 140 -2.38 -4.80 -4.88
N ALA A 141 -2.74 -5.88 -5.57
CA ALA A 141 -3.10 -7.14 -4.94
C ALA A 141 -2.12 -8.22 -5.39
N HIS A 142 -1.59 -8.95 -4.42
CA HIS A 142 -0.54 -9.93 -4.63
C HIS A 142 -0.96 -11.30 -4.08
N ASN A 143 -0.88 -12.31 -4.94
CA ASN A 143 -0.93 -13.71 -4.55
C ASN A 143 0.47 -14.31 -4.70
N GLY A 144 1.09 -14.66 -3.58
CA GLY A 144 2.47 -15.10 -3.59
C GLY A 144 3.21 -14.73 -2.31
N GLU A 145 4.54 -14.76 -2.38
CA GLU A 145 5.46 -14.41 -1.30
C GLU A 145 6.72 -13.77 -1.90
N ILE A 146 7.15 -12.64 -1.34
CA ILE A 146 8.43 -12.00 -1.73
C ILE A 146 9.52 -12.46 -0.77
N ASN A 147 10.26 -13.47 -1.18
CA ASN A 147 11.30 -14.14 -0.38
C ASN A 147 12.47 -13.22 -0.03
N THR A 148 12.72 -12.21 -0.87
CA THR A 148 13.86 -11.31 -0.73
C THR A 148 13.55 -10.08 0.13
N VAL A 149 12.32 -9.94 0.68
CA VAL A 149 11.81 -8.70 1.29
C VAL A 149 12.75 -8.09 2.34
N GLN A 150 13.45 -8.89 3.14
CA GLN A 150 14.33 -8.35 4.17
C GLN A 150 15.53 -7.60 3.57
N GLY A 151 16.10 -8.10 2.48
CA GLY A 151 17.17 -7.41 1.72
C GLY A 151 16.64 -6.12 1.09
N ASN A 152 15.49 -6.20 0.43
CA ASN A 152 14.82 -5.07 -0.21
C ASN A 152 14.53 -3.93 0.78
N ARG A 153 14.04 -4.24 1.98
CA ARG A 153 13.83 -3.24 3.05
C ARG A 153 15.12 -2.55 3.47
N ASN A 154 16.22 -3.30 3.59
CA ASN A 154 17.50 -2.73 3.99
C ASN A 154 18.06 -1.81 2.89
N TRP A 155 17.89 -2.21 1.64
CA TRP A 155 18.26 -1.44 0.47
C TRP A 155 17.42 -0.16 0.31
N MET A 156 16.12 -0.22 0.58
CA MET A 156 15.27 0.97 0.65
C MET A 156 15.71 1.92 1.76
N ARG A 157 15.98 1.39 2.97
CA ARG A 157 16.52 2.21 4.08
C ARG A 157 17.85 2.87 3.72
N ALA A 158 18.74 2.18 3.01
CA ALA A 158 19.98 2.78 2.55
C ALA A 158 19.75 3.92 1.54
N ARG A 159 18.71 3.80 0.70
CA ARG A 159 18.33 4.82 -0.29
C ARG A 159 17.62 6.04 0.31
N GLU A 160 16.93 5.90 1.45
CA GLU A 160 16.28 7.02 2.15
C GLU A 160 17.24 8.21 2.35
N ALA A 161 18.48 7.95 2.75
CA ALA A 161 19.49 8.98 2.98
C ALA A 161 19.98 9.72 1.71
N LEU A 162 19.72 9.17 0.52
CA LEU A 162 20.16 9.72 -0.76
C LEU A 162 18.98 10.19 -1.63
N MET A 163 17.75 10.05 -1.13
CA MET A 163 16.54 10.27 -1.89
C MET A 163 16.33 11.76 -2.17
N GLN A 164 15.98 12.07 -3.42
CA GLN A 164 15.60 13.41 -3.87
C GLN A 164 14.41 13.29 -4.83
N SER A 165 13.52 14.28 -4.81
CA SER A 165 12.36 14.35 -5.68
C SER A 165 11.95 15.80 -5.90
N ASP A 166 11.67 16.16 -7.15
CA ASP A 166 11.09 17.46 -7.50
C ASP A 166 9.55 17.46 -7.34
N LEU A 167 8.94 16.29 -7.17
CA LEU A 167 7.49 16.08 -7.18
C LEU A 167 6.92 15.84 -5.78
N LEU A 168 7.72 15.29 -4.87
CA LEU A 168 7.38 15.13 -3.46
C LEU A 168 8.02 16.28 -2.68
N ASP A 169 7.25 16.88 -1.78
CA ASP A 169 7.58 18.13 -1.07
C ASP A 169 8.95 18.08 -0.35
N THR A 170 9.47 19.24 0.05
CA THR A 170 10.85 19.43 0.55
C THR A 170 11.17 18.75 1.89
N GLU A 171 10.24 18.04 2.52
CA GLU A 171 10.43 17.32 3.78
C GLU A 171 10.38 15.79 3.56
N LEU A 172 11.22 15.26 2.67
CA LEU A 172 11.28 13.81 2.39
C LEU A 172 11.58 12.98 3.64
N GLU A 173 12.33 13.52 4.59
CA GLU A 173 12.65 12.86 5.85
C GLU A 173 11.40 12.54 6.67
N SER A 174 10.33 13.33 6.52
CA SER A 174 9.06 13.08 7.19
C SER A 174 8.34 11.81 6.69
N LEU A 175 8.74 11.31 5.51
CA LEU A 175 8.21 10.09 4.93
C LEU A 175 8.86 8.83 5.52
N PHE A 176 10.02 8.95 6.17
CA PHE A 176 10.80 7.81 6.61
C PHE A 176 10.29 7.21 7.93
N PRO A 177 10.31 5.88 8.09
CA PRO A 177 10.74 4.89 7.10
C PRO A 177 9.70 4.70 5.97
N ILE A 178 10.17 4.52 4.73
CA ILE A 178 9.31 4.25 3.57
C ILE A 178 8.62 2.91 3.77
N CYS A 179 9.41 1.84 3.95
CA CYS A 179 8.89 0.51 4.26
C CYS A 179 8.56 0.40 5.76
N THR A 180 7.30 0.18 6.08
CA THR A 180 6.81 0.10 7.46
C THR A 180 7.49 -1.07 8.20
N PRO A 181 8.17 -0.82 9.34
CA PRO A 181 8.85 -1.86 10.09
C PRO A 181 7.91 -2.97 10.52
N GLY A 182 8.29 -4.21 10.20
CA GLY A 182 7.51 -5.39 10.57
C GLY A 182 6.16 -5.47 9.85
N ALA A 183 5.98 -4.82 8.70
CA ALA A 183 4.82 -5.06 7.86
C ALA A 183 4.92 -6.39 7.08
N SER A 184 3.89 -6.77 6.31
CA SER A 184 4.01 -7.89 5.38
C SER A 184 4.98 -7.58 4.25
N ASP A 185 5.38 -8.63 3.54
CA ASP A 185 6.16 -8.55 2.32
C ASP A 185 5.46 -7.69 1.23
N THR A 186 4.18 -7.94 1.02
CA THR A 186 3.34 -7.21 0.06
C THR A 186 3.18 -5.74 0.45
N ALA A 187 3.02 -5.45 1.75
CA ALA A 187 2.94 -4.07 2.21
C ALA A 187 4.21 -3.29 1.87
N ALA A 188 5.38 -3.90 2.10
CA ALA A 188 6.66 -3.26 1.78
C ALA A 188 6.83 -3.05 0.26
N PHE A 189 6.37 -4.00 -0.56
CA PHE A 189 6.36 -3.86 -2.01
C PHE A 189 5.45 -2.70 -2.45
N ASP A 190 4.21 -2.65 -1.94
CA ASP A 190 3.24 -1.61 -2.26
C ASP A 190 3.75 -0.21 -1.85
N GLU A 191 4.38 -0.09 -0.68
CA GLU A 191 4.98 1.17 -0.20
C GLU A 191 6.13 1.66 -1.08
N CYS A 192 6.98 0.74 -1.57
CA CYS A 192 8.05 1.08 -2.50
C CYS A 192 7.47 1.49 -3.87
N LEU A 193 6.50 0.73 -4.39
CA LEU A 193 5.84 1.03 -5.67
C LEU A 193 5.12 2.37 -5.63
N GLU A 194 4.36 2.64 -4.57
CA GLU A 194 3.66 3.91 -4.37
C GLU A 194 4.62 5.10 -4.36
N LEU A 195 5.76 4.97 -3.66
CA LEU A 195 6.80 6.00 -3.68
C LEU A 195 7.30 6.26 -5.10
N LEU A 196 7.63 5.21 -5.86
CA LEU A 196 8.11 5.34 -7.25
C LEU A 196 7.07 6.04 -8.12
N VAL A 197 5.82 5.61 -8.10
CA VAL A 197 4.76 6.21 -8.92
C VAL A 197 4.55 7.67 -8.56
N LEU A 198 4.46 8.00 -7.27
CA LEU A 198 4.26 9.37 -6.83
C LEU A 198 5.49 10.27 -7.09
N ALA A 199 6.69 9.68 -7.11
CA ALA A 199 7.94 10.34 -7.52
C ALA A 199 8.09 10.46 -9.05
N GLY A 200 7.13 9.98 -9.84
CA GLY A 200 7.03 10.26 -11.28
C GLY A 200 7.39 9.11 -12.22
N TYR A 201 7.65 7.90 -11.72
CA TYR A 201 7.83 6.74 -12.59
C TYR A 201 6.47 6.26 -13.12
N PRO A 202 6.33 5.95 -14.42
CA PRO A 202 5.15 5.25 -14.93
C PRO A 202 4.94 3.93 -14.18
N LEU A 203 3.69 3.58 -13.87
CA LEU A 203 3.37 2.39 -13.07
C LEU A 203 3.98 1.10 -13.65
N GLN A 204 3.87 0.91 -14.96
CA GLN A 204 4.40 -0.28 -15.63
C GLN A 204 5.93 -0.33 -15.56
N GLU A 205 6.60 0.83 -15.70
CA GLU A 205 8.05 0.92 -15.55
C GLU A 205 8.49 0.59 -14.13
N ALA A 206 7.81 1.15 -13.12
CA ALA A 206 8.11 0.90 -11.72
C ALA A 206 7.93 -0.59 -11.36
N VAL A 207 6.87 -1.23 -11.88
CA VAL A 207 6.66 -2.67 -11.71
C VAL A 207 7.78 -3.47 -12.38
N LEU A 208 8.12 -3.20 -13.63
CA LEU A 208 9.21 -3.91 -14.34
C LEU A 208 10.60 -3.65 -13.72
N MET A 209 10.79 -2.51 -13.05
CA MET A 209 11.99 -2.22 -12.28
C MET A 209 12.06 -3.08 -11.00
N MET A 210 10.93 -3.31 -10.32
CA MET A 210 10.88 -4.08 -9.07
C MET A 210 10.82 -5.60 -9.30
N ILE A 211 10.06 -6.08 -10.29
CA ILE A 211 9.89 -7.49 -10.64
C ILE A 211 10.29 -7.74 -12.11
N PRO A 212 11.58 -7.60 -12.45
CA PRO A 212 12.04 -7.77 -13.83
C PRO A 212 11.87 -9.21 -14.33
N GLU A 213 11.63 -9.36 -15.63
CA GLU A 213 11.70 -10.67 -16.27
C GLU A 213 13.14 -11.23 -16.25
N PRO A 214 13.34 -12.57 -16.26
CA PRO A 214 14.68 -13.15 -16.42
C PRO A 214 15.30 -12.79 -17.79
N TRP A 215 16.12 -11.74 -17.83
CA TRP A 215 16.56 -11.09 -19.07
C TRP A 215 18.00 -11.44 -19.51
N GLU A 216 18.91 -11.74 -18.57
CA GLU A 216 20.37 -11.81 -18.85
C GLU A 216 20.75 -12.79 -19.96
N ASN A 217 20.13 -13.98 -19.95
CA ASN A 217 20.41 -15.06 -20.90
C ASN A 217 19.22 -15.34 -21.84
N HIS A 218 18.30 -14.38 -21.98
CA HIS A 218 17.09 -14.58 -22.78
C HIS A 218 17.38 -14.44 -24.28
N GLU A 219 17.60 -15.56 -24.97
CA GLU A 219 18.09 -15.56 -26.36
C GLU A 219 17.21 -14.77 -27.34
N SER A 220 15.89 -14.87 -27.22
CA SER A 220 14.92 -14.24 -28.13
C SER A 220 14.38 -12.88 -27.69
N MET A 221 14.85 -12.34 -26.56
CA MET A 221 14.38 -11.04 -26.06
C MET A 221 15.03 -9.92 -26.88
N ASP A 222 14.22 -8.93 -27.26
CA ASP A 222 14.69 -7.77 -28.01
C ASP A 222 15.80 -7.03 -27.25
N GLN A 223 16.79 -6.53 -27.98
CA GLN A 223 17.95 -5.86 -27.38
C GLN A 223 17.55 -4.60 -26.60
N SER A 224 16.55 -3.83 -27.07
CA SER A 224 16.12 -2.64 -26.34
C SER A 224 15.51 -2.99 -24.98
N LEU A 225 14.82 -4.13 -24.88
CA LEU A 225 14.25 -4.60 -23.63
C LEU A 225 15.33 -5.13 -22.67
N LYS A 226 16.36 -5.82 -23.19
CA LYS A 226 17.53 -6.21 -22.38
C LYS A 226 18.28 -4.99 -21.84
N ASP A 227 18.49 -3.98 -22.68
CA ASP A 227 19.17 -2.75 -22.27
C ASP A 227 18.36 -1.99 -21.22
N PHE A 228 17.02 -1.97 -21.35
CA PHE A 228 16.12 -1.47 -20.33
C PHE A 228 16.31 -2.20 -19.00
N TYR A 229 16.22 -3.54 -18.96
CA TYR A 229 16.38 -4.28 -17.71
C TYR A 229 17.78 -4.15 -17.10
N LYS A 230 18.82 -4.12 -17.93
CA LYS A 230 20.20 -3.88 -17.49
C LYS A 230 20.38 -2.52 -16.85
N TYR A 231 19.69 -1.50 -17.37
CA TYR A 231 19.66 -0.18 -16.76
C TYR A 231 18.93 -0.19 -15.42
N GLN A 232 17.75 -0.83 -15.35
CA GLN A 232 16.96 -0.90 -14.12
C GLN A 232 17.66 -1.72 -13.02
N SER A 233 18.39 -2.78 -13.37
CA SER A 233 19.12 -3.62 -12.40
C SER A 233 20.25 -2.87 -11.68
N ALA A 234 20.74 -1.77 -12.24
CA ALA A 234 21.71 -0.90 -11.57
C ALA A 234 21.06 0.04 -10.53
N ARG A 235 19.72 0.17 -10.56
CA ARG A 235 18.94 1.13 -9.74
C ARG A 235 18.16 0.43 -8.64
N MET A 236 17.59 -0.73 -8.92
CA MET A 236 16.73 -1.49 -8.03
C MET A 236 17.11 -2.97 -8.05
N GLU A 237 17.27 -3.54 -6.87
CA GLU A 237 17.36 -4.99 -6.72
C GLU A 237 15.97 -5.64 -6.92
N PRO A 238 15.89 -6.84 -7.51
CA PRO A 238 14.61 -7.51 -7.69
C PRO A 238 13.91 -7.83 -6.37
N TRP A 239 12.61 -7.53 -6.31
CA TRP A 239 11.67 -7.98 -5.28
C TRP A 239 11.20 -9.40 -5.62
N ASP A 240 12.12 -10.34 -5.50
CA ASP A 240 11.96 -11.71 -6.00
C ASP A 240 11.19 -12.64 -5.04
N GLY A 241 10.50 -13.60 -5.65
CA GLY A 241 9.64 -14.61 -5.04
C GLY A 241 8.45 -14.96 -5.96
N PRO A 242 7.71 -16.06 -5.70
CA PRO A 242 6.50 -16.37 -6.46
C PRO A 242 5.50 -15.23 -6.32
N ALA A 243 5.13 -14.59 -7.42
CA ALA A 243 4.27 -13.41 -7.39
C ALA A 243 3.29 -13.38 -8.57
N SER A 244 2.00 -13.39 -8.27
CA SER A 244 0.95 -12.95 -9.17
C SER A 244 0.43 -11.60 -8.66
N ILE A 245 0.75 -10.53 -9.38
CA ILE A 245 0.45 -9.15 -8.97
C ILE A 245 -0.51 -8.53 -9.97
N ILE A 246 -1.63 -8.02 -9.46
CA ILE A 246 -2.53 -7.12 -10.17
C ILE A 246 -2.29 -5.72 -9.61
N PHE A 247 -2.08 -4.74 -10.48
CA PHE A 247 -1.76 -3.37 -10.09
C PHE A 247 -2.58 -2.35 -10.88
N THR A 248 -2.84 -1.19 -10.26
CA THR A 248 -3.52 -0.06 -10.91
C THR A 248 -3.19 1.26 -10.21
N GLU A 249 -3.16 2.35 -10.97
CA GLU A 249 -3.05 3.72 -10.45
C GLU A 249 -4.35 4.53 -10.63
N ALA A 250 -5.43 3.87 -11.04
CA ALA A 250 -6.76 4.46 -11.23
C ALA A 250 -6.73 5.77 -12.06
N GLN A 251 -6.00 5.74 -13.19
CA GLN A 251 -5.96 6.82 -14.18
C GLN A 251 -7.08 6.69 -15.21
#